data_AF-F2LN52-F1
#
_entry.id   AF-F2LN52-F1
#
_cell.length_a   1.000
_cell.length_b   1.000
_cell.length_c   1.000
_cell.angle_alpha   90.00
_cell.angle_beta   90.00
_cell.angle_gamma   90.00
#
_symmetry.space_group_name_H-M   'P 1'
#
loop_
_entity.id
_entity.type
_entity.pdbx_description
1 polymer ?
#
loop_
_entity_poly.entity_id
_entity_poly.type
_entity_poly.pdbx_seq_one_letter_code
_entity_poly.pdbx_strand_id
1 'polypeptide(L)'
;MTVIVSGRLQQGLGSLSEPSRIALAFVDGGIEWLAWAIASPSARYAFPDETHLLDGVQRGLHASPLTLMPRLQLLVSPVKLLTLSLADLRALATVEAGDDSEFAVSRARAVLDAHHLLPRDELATGIGWLAQLGVETAPLFQALDLDGSLALAALGQLPELAGHAEYLQREAAAFGIEMARTPQEFCDYFRLYLDRVDGLGNHAATNAAQRRDAARTAVQTLLPLLFGALDCPQVGGLVGPSEVAAAVQAWLRQGRMLGFARLSRGAQQMVRHGGYRDQAAHEARHLVERYLAAAGELLAANPVERGVMGQDGATCSFRIEHGARQAVLQLAPDGVVSLSAFHPGAVG
;
A
#
# COMPACT_ATOMS: atom_id res chain seq x y z
N MET A 1 21.13 -1.84 -33.42
CA MET A 1 20.22 -0.98 -32.64
C MET A 1 19.29 -1.89 -31.88
N THR A 2 19.44 -1.97 -30.56
CA THR A 2 18.78 -3.04 -29.83
C THR A 2 18.25 -2.63 -28.47
N VAL A 3 18.63 -1.48 -27.90
CA VAL A 3 17.92 -0.90 -26.75
C VAL A 3 17.59 0.56 -26.99
N ILE A 4 16.30 0.88 -27.01
CA ILE A 4 15.75 2.24 -27.17
C ILE A 4 15.00 2.60 -25.90
N VAL A 5 15.30 3.76 -25.32
CA VAL A 5 14.62 4.28 -24.11
C VAL A 5 14.18 5.71 -24.40
N SER A 6 12.89 6.01 -24.24
CA SER A 6 12.30 7.31 -24.59
C SER A 6 12.66 7.77 -26.02
N GLY A 7 12.65 6.83 -26.96
CA GLY A 7 13.02 7.08 -28.36
C GLY A 7 14.51 7.30 -28.62
N ARG A 8 15.38 7.22 -27.60
CA ARG A 8 16.84 7.39 -27.71
C ARG A 8 17.54 6.04 -27.68
N LEU A 9 18.45 5.83 -28.65
CA LEU A 9 19.31 4.65 -28.68
C LEU A 9 20.32 4.70 -27.53
N GLN A 10 20.41 3.61 -26.78
CA GLN A 10 21.40 3.45 -25.72
C GLN A 10 22.72 2.93 -26.30
N GLN A 11 23.82 3.63 -26.00
CA GLN A 11 25.18 3.30 -26.49
C GLN A 11 26.04 2.64 -25.40
N GLY A 12 25.60 2.72 -24.14
CA GLY A 12 26.23 2.08 -22.99
C GLY A 12 25.58 2.55 -21.68
N LEU A 13 26.12 2.11 -20.54
CA LEU A 13 25.61 2.50 -19.21
C LEU A 13 25.53 4.02 -19.03
N GLY A 14 26.55 4.76 -19.51
CA GLY A 14 26.62 6.23 -19.38
C GLY A 14 25.49 6.98 -20.12
N SER A 15 24.73 6.30 -20.99
CA SER A 15 23.57 6.87 -21.67
C SER A 15 22.33 6.97 -20.77
N LEU A 16 22.28 6.19 -19.68
CA LEU A 16 21.23 6.25 -18.67
C LEU A 16 21.49 7.38 -17.67
N SER A 17 20.43 7.90 -17.04
CA SER A 17 20.57 8.80 -15.90
C SER A 17 21.33 8.15 -14.75
N GLU A 18 21.97 8.96 -13.90
CA GLU A 18 22.72 8.43 -12.77
C GLU A 18 21.87 7.62 -11.78
N PRO A 19 20.67 8.07 -11.37
CA PRO A 19 19.77 7.25 -10.54
C PRO A 19 19.50 5.88 -11.17
N SER A 20 19.24 5.82 -12.48
CA SER A 20 18.96 4.56 -13.18
C SER A 20 20.17 3.65 -13.26
N ARG A 21 21.39 4.18 -13.40
CA ARG A 21 22.61 3.35 -13.33
C ARG A 21 22.78 2.73 -11.95
N ILE A 22 22.55 3.49 -10.88
CA ILE A 22 22.65 2.98 -9.50
C ILE A 22 21.55 1.94 -9.26
N ALA A 23 20.30 2.24 -9.63
CA ALA A 23 19.19 1.32 -9.48
C ALA A 23 19.38 0.02 -10.28
N LEU A 24 19.90 0.10 -11.51
CA LEU A 24 20.24 -1.06 -12.33
C LEU A 24 21.34 -1.91 -11.69
N ALA A 25 22.31 -1.29 -10.99
CA ALA A 25 23.37 -2.02 -10.29
C ALA A 25 22.86 -2.86 -9.11
N PHE A 26 21.67 -2.56 -8.58
CA PHE A 26 21.00 -3.41 -7.58
C PHE A 26 20.24 -4.59 -8.18
N VAL A 27 20.03 -4.61 -9.50
CA VAL A 27 19.44 -5.77 -10.18
C VAL A 27 20.58 -6.75 -10.48
N ASP A 28 20.52 -7.94 -9.89
CA ASP A 28 21.51 -8.99 -10.15
C ASP A 28 21.55 -9.32 -11.66
N GLY A 29 22.71 -9.18 -12.30
CA GLY A 29 22.88 -9.31 -13.75
C GLY A 29 22.35 -8.13 -14.60
N GLY A 30 21.86 -7.05 -13.99
CA GLY A 30 21.24 -5.93 -14.71
C GLY A 30 22.22 -5.17 -15.61
N ILE A 31 23.45 -4.94 -15.13
CA ILE A 31 24.51 -4.27 -15.89
C ILE A 31 24.94 -5.14 -17.08
N GLU A 32 25.16 -6.43 -16.83
CA GLU A 32 25.57 -7.43 -17.80
C GLU A 32 24.51 -7.60 -18.89
N TRP A 33 23.23 -7.63 -18.49
CA TRP A 33 22.12 -7.69 -19.42
C TRP A 33 22.09 -6.47 -20.34
N LEU A 34 22.27 -5.26 -19.81
CA LEU A 34 22.25 -4.06 -20.63
C LEU A 34 23.41 -4.05 -21.64
N ALA A 35 24.61 -4.43 -21.19
CA ALA A 35 25.78 -4.54 -22.05
C ALA A 35 25.55 -5.57 -23.17
N TRP A 36 25.02 -6.73 -22.84
CA TRP A 36 24.65 -7.76 -23.81
C TRP A 36 23.57 -7.28 -24.79
N ALA A 37 22.50 -6.65 -24.30
CA ALA A 37 21.38 -6.21 -25.11
C ALA A 37 21.81 -5.14 -26.12
N ILE A 38 22.69 -4.22 -25.73
CA ILE A 38 23.27 -3.20 -26.62
C ILE A 38 24.15 -3.84 -27.70
N ALA A 39 24.95 -4.84 -27.34
CA ALA A 39 25.88 -5.51 -28.26
C ALA A 39 25.20 -6.52 -29.21
N SER A 40 24.07 -7.10 -28.79
CA SER A 40 23.33 -8.08 -29.59
C SER A 40 22.68 -7.39 -30.79
N PRO A 41 22.88 -7.82 -32.05
CA PRO A 41 22.27 -7.16 -33.22
C PRO A 41 20.86 -7.66 -33.56
N SER A 42 20.42 -8.78 -32.97
CA SER A 42 19.20 -9.50 -33.37
C SER A 42 17.94 -9.14 -32.57
N ALA A 43 18.07 -8.61 -31.35
CA ALA A 43 16.95 -8.39 -30.43
C ALA A 43 16.66 -6.90 -30.20
N ARG A 44 15.49 -6.39 -30.60
CA ARG A 44 15.12 -4.99 -30.36
C ARG A 44 14.25 -4.86 -29.10
N TYR A 45 14.79 -4.19 -28.10
CA TYR A 45 14.13 -3.76 -26.87
C TYR A 45 13.79 -2.27 -26.96
N ALA A 46 12.55 -1.91 -26.68
CA ALA A 46 12.08 -0.54 -26.66
C ALA A 46 11.28 -0.30 -25.39
N PHE A 47 11.68 0.72 -24.63
CA PHE A 47 11.05 1.13 -23.38
C PHE A 47 10.59 2.60 -23.48
N PRO A 48 9.39 2.93 -22.96
CA PRO A 48 8.91 4.31 -22.91
C PRO A 48 9.86 5.25 -22.15
N ASP A 49 10.45 4.77 -21.06
CA ASP A 49 11.36 5.50 -20.18
C ASP A 49 12.28 4.56 -19.40
N GLU A 50 13.16 5.14 -18.58
CA GLU A 50 14.11 4.37 -17.77
C GLU A 50 13.43 3.57 -16.65
N THR A 51 12.25 4.00 -16.19
CA THR A 51 11.45 3.26 -15.20
C THR A 51 10.98 1.93 -15.78
N HIS A 52 10.42 1.97 -16.99
CA HIS A 52 10.00 0.77 -17.72
C HIS A 52 11.18 -0.11 -18.12
N LEU A 53 12.36 0.47 -18.41
CA LEU A 53 13.58 -0.29 -18.60
C LEU A 53 13.91 -1.12 -17.36
N LEU A 54 13.98 -0.49 -16.18
CA LEU A 54 14.34 -1.20 -14.94
C LEU A 54 13.34 -2.29 -14.57
N ASP A 55 12.04 -2.00 -14.65
CA ASP A 55 10.98 -3.00 -14.42
C ASP A 55 11.12 -4.18 -15.39
N GLY A 56 11.32 -3.89 -16.68
CA GLY A 56 11.48 -4.91 -17.72
C GLY A 56 12.73 -5.77 -17.54
N VAL A 57 13.86 -5.18 -17.15
CA VAL A 57 15.11 -5.91 -16.89
C VAL A 57 14.95 -6.83 -15.68
N GLN A 58 14.43 -6.31 -14.57
CA GLN A 58 14.23 -7.08 -13.34
C GLN A 58 13.28 -8.26 -13.55
N ARG A 59 12.12 -8.04 -14.19
CA ARG A 59 11.18 -9.12 -14.53
C ARG A 59 11.75 -10.10 -15.55
N GLY A 60 12.49 -9.60 -16.53
CA GLY A 60 13.07 -10.42 -17.60
C GLY A 60 14.16 -11.37 -17.11
N LEU A 61 14.98 -10.92 -16.16
CA LEU A 61 16.05 -11.74 -15.57
C LEU A 61 15.53 -12.69 -14.49
N HIS A 62 14.60 -12.23 -13.64
CA HIS A 62 14.28 -12.91 -12.37
C HIS A 62 12.83 -13.34 -12.23
N ALA A 63 11.96 -13.06 -13.21
CA ALA A 63 10.52 -13.31 -13.15
C ALA A 63 9.83 -12.72 -11.90
N SER A 64 10.42 -11.67 -11.33
CA SER A 64 9.95 -10.95 -10.15
C SER A 64 10.07 -9.45 -10.40
N PRO A 65 9.13 -8.61 -9.91
CA PRO A 65 9.29 -7.16 -9.95
C PRO A 65 10.23 -6.60 -8.87
N LEU A 66 10.63 -7.43 -7.90
CA LEU A 66 11.43 -7.04 -6.75
C LEU A 66 12.88 -7.51 -6.93
N THR A 67 13.83 -6.62 -6.62
CA THR A 67 15.22 -6.99 -6.41
C THR A 67 15.51 -7.18 -4.92
N LEU A 68 16.45 -8.09 -4.62
CA LEU A 68 16.98 -8.28 -3.27
C LEU A 68 18.29 -7.52 -3.13
N MET A 69 18.36 -6.68 -2.11
CA MET A 69 19.58 -6.02 -1.63
C MET A 69 20.08 -6.83 -0.43
N PRO A 70 21.11 -7.69 -0.58
CA PRO A 70 21.43 -8.71 0.42
C PRO A 70 21.99 -8.17 1.74
N ARG A 71 22.84 -7.14 1.71
CA ARG A 71 23.44 -6.56 2.92
C ARG A 71 22.42 -5.75 3.71
N LEU A 72 21.56 -5.02 3.03
CA LEU A 72 20.43 -4.29 3.62
C LEU A 72 19.27 -5.21 4.01
N GLN A 73 19.27 -6.47 3.54
CA GLN A 73 18.17 -7.42 3.70
C GLN A 73 16.83 -6.84 3.24
N LEU A 74 16.85 -6.07 2.14
CA LEU A 74 15.69 -5.34 1.63
C LEU A 74 15.23 -5.95 0.30
N LEU A 75 13.94 -6.29 0.22
CA LEU A 75 13.26 -6.59 -1.04
C LEU A 75 12.56 -5.34 -1.53
N VAL A 76 12.95 -4.79 -2.67
CA VAL A 76 12.38 -3.52 -3.17
C VAL A 76 12.32 -3.55 -4.70
N SER A 77 11.31 -2.91 -5.27
CA SER A 77 11.26 -2.73 -6.72
C SER A 77 12.28 -1.69 -7.18
N PRO A 78 13.04 -1.95 -8.26
CA PRO A 78 13.89 -0.93 -8.89
C PRO A 78 13.12 0.32 -9.32
N VAL A 79 11.82 0.20 -9.59
CA VAL A 79 10.93 1.34 -9.89
C VAL A 79 10.78 2.24 -8.66
N LYS A 80 10.59 1.68 -7.46
CA LYS A 80 10.59 2.44 -6.20
C LYS A 80 11.91 3.15 -5.98
N LEU A 81 13.03 2.52 -6.30
CA LEU A 81 14.36 3.13 -6.12
C LEU A 81 14.52 4.41 -6.95
N LEU A 82 13.92 4.50 -8.15
CA LEU A 82 13.93 5.74 -8.94
C LEU A 82 13.15 6.91 -8.32
N THR A 83 12.31 6.66 -7.31
CA THR A 83 11.59 7.72 -6.59
C THR A 83 12.44 8.35 -5.48
N LEU A 84 13.58 7.74 -5.14
CA LEU A 84 14.48 8.24 -4.11
C LEU A 84 15.36 9.37 -4.65
N SER A 85 15.87 10.21 -3.75
CA SER A 85 16.89 11.20 -4.13
C SER A 85 18.19 10.49 -4.52
N LEU A 86 19.00 11.11 -5.39
CA LEU A 86 20.31 10.57 -5.76
C LEU A 86 21.22 10.37 -4.54
N ALA A 87 21.12 11.25 -3.54
CA ALA A 87 21.89 11.15 -2.31
C ALA A 87 21.48 9.92 -1.48
N ASP A 88 20.18 9.61 -1.44
CA ASP A 88 19.64 8.45 -0.74
C ASP A 88 20.04 7.14 -1.46
N LEU A 89 19.91 7.11 -2.79
CA LEU A 89 20.34 5.97 -3.61
C LEU A 89 21.83 5.64 -3.40
N ARG A 90 22.68 6.66 -3.39
CA ARG A 90 24.12 6.49 -3.12
C ARG A 90 24.39 6.00 -1.71
N ALA A 91 23.61 6.43 -0.72
CA ALA A 91 23.75 5.94 0.65
C ALA A 91 23.43 4.44 0.75
N LEU A 92 22.34 3.99 0.11
CA LEU A 92 22.01 2.56 0.03
C LEU A 92 23.09 1.77 -0.74
N ALA A 93 23.57 2.32 -1.86
CA ALA A 93 24.61 1.69 -2.68
C ALA A 93 25.93 1.51 -1.94
N THR A 94 26.28 2.46 -1.06
CA THR A 94 27.51 2.40 -0.25
C THR A 94 27.50 1.18 0.67
N VAL A 95 26.39 0.94 1.37
CA VAL A 95 26.25 -0.24 2.25
C VAL A 95 26.20 -1.54 1.44
N GLU A 96 25.48 -1.58 0.31
CA GLU A 96 25.45 -2.78 -0.53
C GLU A 96 26.79 -3.10 -1.20
N ALA A 97 27.61 -2.10 -1.50
CA ALA A 97 28.98 -2.31 -1.96
C ALA A 97 29.92 -2.85 -0.86
N GLY A 98 29.47 -2.84 0.39
CA GLY A 98 30.14 -3.47 1.53
C GLY A 98 30.83 -2.53 2.51
N ASP A 99 30.48 -1.24 2.49
CA ASP A 99 30.87 -0.32 3.56
C ASP A 99 29.98 -0.53 4.79
N ASP A 100 30.54 -1.21 5.79
CA ASP A 100 29.88 -1.52 7.06
C ASP A 100 30.21 -0.48 8.16
N SER A 101 30.73 0.70 7.80
CA SER A 101 30.99 1.77 8.78
C SER A 101 29.70 2.25 9.45
N GLU A 102 29.78 2.61 10.73
CA GLU A 102 28.60 3.08 11.49
C GLU A 102 27.90 4.27 10.82
N PHE A 103 28.66 5.16 10.20
CA PHE A 103 28.13 6.29 9.46
C PHE A 103 27.33 5.85 8.22
N ALA A 104 27.87 4.94 7.41
CA ALA A 104 27.19 4.44 6.22
C ALA A 104 25.90 3.69 6.60
N VAL A 105 25.97 2.80 7.59
CA VAL A 105 24.82 2.03 8.08
C VAL A 105 23.76 2.95 8.69
N SER A 106 24.14 3.92 9.53
CA SER A 106 23.20 4.88 10.10
C SER A 106 22.51 5.72 9.03
N ARG A 107 23.24 6.12 7.98
CA ARG A 107 22.68 6.88 6.88
C ARG A 107 21.72 6.04 6.04
N ALA A 108 22.05 4.78 5.76
CA ALA A 108 21.16 3.87 5.05
C ALA A 108 19.87 3.63 5.85
N ARG A 109 19.96 3.41 7.16
CA ARG A 109 18.76 3.29 8.04
C ARG A 109 17.87 4.53 7.98
N ALA A 110 18.46 5.73 8.06
CA ALA A 110 17.68 6.96 7.93
C ALA A 110 16.96 7.08 6.57
N VAL A 111 17.55 6.55 5.49
CA VAL A 111 16.89 6.46 4.18
C VAL A 111 15.73 5.46 4.22
N LEU A 112 15.94 4.28 4.79
CA LEU A 112 14.89 3.26 4.93
C LEU A 112 13.69 3.83 5.70
N ASP A 113 13.93 4.47 6.84
CA ASP A 113 12.91 5.10 7.68
C ASP A 113 12.16 6.21 6.93
N ALA A 114 12.88 7.12 6.28
CA ALA A 114 12.30 8.27 5.59
C ALA A 114 11.40 7.87 4.41
N HIS A 115 11.66 6.71 3.80
CA HIS A 115 10.93 6.21 2.64
C HIS A 115 10.03 5.01 2.94
N HIS A 116 9.89 4.64 4.23
CA HIS A 116 9.14 3.49 4.70
C HIS A 116 9.50 2.20 3.96
N LEU A 117 10.80 1.95 3.81
CA LEU A 117 11.33 0.72 3.23
C LEU A 117 11.68 -0.24 4.36
N LEU A 118 10.87 -1.28 4.56
CA LEU A 118 11.02 -2.22 5.65
C LEU A 118 11.98 -3.36 5.25
N PRO A 119 13.14 -3.47 5.92
CA PRO A 119 14.02 -4.63 5.79
C PRO A 119 13.38 -5.89 6.40
N ARG A 120 14.01 -7.04 6.16
CA ARG A 120 13.50 -8.35 6.56
C ARG A 120 13.14 -8.46 8.05
N ASP A 121 13.97 -7.92 8.94
CA ASP A 121 13.76 -7.96 10.38
C ASP A 121 12.54 -7.14 10.81
N GLU A 122 12.36 -5.96 10.22
CA GLU A 122 11.14 -5.15 10.43
C GLU A 122 9.89 -5.84 9.91
N LEU A 123 9.94 -6.46 8.72
CA LEU A 123 8.83 -7.27 8.21
C LEU A 123 8.50 -8.45 9.13
N ALA A 124 9.53 -9.08 9.71
CA ALA A 124 9.35 -10.21 10.64
C ALA A 124 8.66 -9.80 11.96
N THR A 125 8.66 -8.50 12.33
CA THR A 125 7.92 -8.03 13.50
C THR A 125 6.41 -8.27 13.39
N GLY A 126 5.85 -8.21 12.18
CA GLY A 126 4.43 -8.51 11.95
C GLY A 126 4.09 -9.96 12.28
N ILE A 127 4.96 -10.90 11.92
CA ILE A 127 4.80 -12.33 12.28
C ILE A 127 4.97 -12.55 13.77
N GLY A 128 5.98 -11.92 14.39
CA GLY A 128 6.18 -11.98 15.83
C GLY A 128 4.97 -11.46 16.61
N TRP A 129 4.34 -10.39 16.11
CA TRP A 129 3.11 -9.82 16.67
C TRP A 129 1.91 -10.78 16.52
N LEU A 130 1.74 -11.44 15.38
CA LEU A 130 0.71 -12.49 15.22
C LEU A 130 0.87 -13.63 16.24
N ALA A 131 2.12 -14.00 16.58
CA ALA A 131 2.40 -15.02 17.58
C ALA A 131 2.02 -14.56 19.00
N GLN A 132 2.21 -13.29 19.33
CA GLN A 132 1.76 -12.72 20.61
C GLN A 132 0.23 -12.72 20.74
N LEU A 133 -0.47 -12.60 19.61
CA LEU A 133 -1.93 -12.72 19.50
C LEU A 133 -2.43 -14.17 19.48
N GLY A 134 -1.54 -15.15 19.24
CA GLY A 134 -1.85 -16.58 19.18
C GLY A 134 -2.59 -16.99 17.90
N VAL A 135 -2.35 -16.29 16.78
CA VAL A 135 -3.01 -16.54 15.49
C VAL A 135 -2.03 -16.78 14.33
N GLU A 136 -0.74 -16.89 14.62
CA GLU A 136 0.34 -17.04 13.63
C GLU A 136 0.20 -18.32 12.78
N THR A 137 -0.39 -19.38 13.35
CA THR A 137 -0.59 -20.66 12.65
C THR A 137 -1.88 -20.70 11.82
N ALA A 138 -2.62 -19.59 11.71
CA ALA A 138 -3.83 -19.56 10.90
C ALA A 138 -3.51 -19.80 9.41
N PRO A 139 -4.27 -20.65 8.69
CA PRO A 139 -4.03 -20.93 7.27
C PRO A 139 -4.00 -19.67 6.39
N LEU A 140 -4.63 -18.59 6.84
CA LEU A 140 -4.62 -17.28 6.20
C LEU A 140 -3.20 -16.74 5.93
N PHE A 141 -2.24 -17.08 6.78
CA PHE A 141 -0.87 -16.57 6.72
C PHE A 141 0.14 -17.57 6.13
N GLN A 142 -0.33 -18.70 5.57
CA GLN A 142 0.54 -19.76 5.08
C GLN A 142 1.45 -19.33 3.92
N ALA A 143 1.05 -18.31 3.16
CA ALA A 143 1.76 -17.80 1.99
C ALA A 143 1.65 -16.26 1.95
N LEU A 144 2.35 -15.60 2.86
CA LEU A 144 2.44 -14.14 2.88
C LEU A 144 3.31 -13.63 1.73
N ASP A 145 2.74 -12.76 0.90
CA ASP A 145 3.48 -11.93 -0.04
C ASP A 145 4.04 -10.68 0.67
N LEU A 146 4.75 -9.84 -0.11
CA LEU A 146 5.31 -8.60 0.40
C LEU A 146 4.22 -7.67 0.93
N ASP A 147 3.12 -7.51 0.19
CA ASP A 147 2.02 -6.60 0.55
C ASP A 147 1.33 -7.03 1.86
N GLY A 148 1.10 -8.33 2.04
CA GLY A 148 0.57 -8.89 3.28
C GLY A 148 1.53 -8.68 4.45
N SER A 149 2.84 -8.89 4.22
CA SER A 149 3.88 -8.68 5.24
C SER A 149 3.97 -7.21 5.67
N LEU A 150 3.95 -6.27 4.71
CA LEU A 150 3.92 -4.84 4.95
C LEU A 150 2.65 -4.42 5.71
N ALA A 151 1.49 -4.93 5.32
CA ALA A 151 0.22 -4.63 5.98
C ALA A 151 0.19 -5.11 7.45
N LEU A 152 0.78 -6.27 7.74
CA LEU A 152 0.88 -6.82 9.10
C LEU A 152 1.89 -6.04 9.95
N ALA A 153 3.08 -5.74 9.42
CA ALA A 153 4.08 -4.93 10.10
C ALA A 153 3.51 -3.55 10.46
N ALA A 154 2.85 -2.88 9.49
CA ALA A 154 2.23 -1.58 9.72
C ALA A 154 1.08 -1.64 10.75
N LEU A 155 0.32 -2.74 10.80
CA LEU A 155 -0.73 -2.92 11.81
C LEU A 155 -0.14 -3.07 13.22
N GLY A 156 0.85 -3.95 13.39
CA GLY A 156 1.48 -4.22 14.69
C GLY A 156 2.20 -3.00 15.29
N GLN A 157 2.57 -2.02 14.48
CA GLN A 157 3.22 -0.77 14.89
C GLN A 157 2.23 0.38 15.14
N LEU A 158 0.91 0.18 15.00
CA LEU A 158 -0.06 1.26 15.21
C LEU A 158 -0.06 1.72 16.69
N PRO A 159 0.16 3.02 16.96
CA PRO A 159 0.13 3.56 18.33
C PRO A 159 -1.20 3.33 19.05
N GLU A 160 -2.31 3.30 18.30
CA GLU A 160 -3.66 3.05 18.79
C GLU A 160 -3.79 1.70 19.51
N LEU A 161 -2.96 0.71 19.17
CA LEU A 161 -2.99 -0.60 19.83
C LEU A 161 -2.52 -0.52 21.28
N ALA A 162 -1.59 0.38 21.61
CA ALA A 162 -1.12 0.56 22.98
C ALA A 162 -2.24 1.04 23.93
N GLY A 163 -3.29 1.67 23.40
CA GLY A 163 -4.47 2.09 24.15
C GLY A 163 -5.46 0.94 24.45
N HIS A 164 -5.33 -0.19 23.78
CA HIS A 164 -6.24 -1.33 23.91
C HIS A 164 -5.66 -2.41 24.80
N ALA A 165 -6.47 -2.92 25.73
CA ALA A 165 -6.10 -4.07 26.55
C ALA A 165 -5.78 -5.30 25.69
N GLU A 166 -4.76 -6.08 26.08
CA GLU A 166 -4.28 -7.24 25.31
C GLU A 166 -5.37 -8.24 24.96
N TYR A 167 -6.33 -8.47 25.88
CA TYR A 167 -7.43 -9.40 25.63
C TYR A 167 -8.35 -8.92 24.49
N LEU A 168 -8.55 -7.60 24.33
CA LEU A 168 -9.33 -7.05 23.22
C LEU A 168 -8.60 -7.23 21.89
N GLN A 169 -7.28 -7.08 21.88
CA GLN A 169 -6.47 -7.34 20.68
C GLN A 169 -6.53 -8.81 20.28
N ARG A 170 -6.50 -9.75 21.24
CA ARG A 170 -6.71 -11.19 20.96
C ARG A 170 -8.13 -11.49 20.46
N GLU A 171 -9.15 -10.87 21.03
CA GLU A 171 -10.53 -10.97 20.54
C GLU A 171 -10.65 -10.45 19.08
N ALA A 172 -10.04 -9.30 18.78
CA ALA A 172 -9.99 -8.71 17.45
C ALA A 172 -9.25 -9.60 16.45
N ALA A 173 -8.14 -10.22 16.86
CA ALA A 173 -7.38 -11.17 16.05
C ALA A 173 -8.23 -12.40 15.71
N ALA A 174 -8.87 -13.02 16.72
CA ALA A 174 -9.76 -14.16 16.51
C ALA A 174 -10.94 -13.82 15.58
N PHE A 175 -11.52 -12.62 15.72
CA PHE A 175 -12.55 -12.13 14.82
C PHE A 175 -12.02 -11.93 13.38
N GLY A 176 -10.85 -11.31 13.24
CA GLY A 176 -10.20 -11.10 11.95
C GLY A 176 -9.95 -12.41 11.20
N ILE A 177 -9.44 -13.44 11.88
CA ILE A 177 -9.20 -14.77 11.29
C ILE A 177 -10.48 -15.42 10.79
N GLU A 178 -11.59 -15.28 11.51
CA GLU A 178 -12.87 -15.85 11.09
C GLU A 178 -13.38 -15.20 9.79
N MET A 179 -13.29 -13.87 9.73
CA MET A 179 -13.93 -13.07 8.70
C MET A 179 -13.09 -12.95 7.42
N ALA A 180 -11.77 -12.92 7.55
CA ALA A 180 -10.87 -12.61 6.45
C ALA A 180 -10.62 -13.77 5.48
N ARG A 181 -10.32 -13.43 4.24
CA ARG A 181 -9.81 -14.33 3.18
C ARG A 181 -8.43 -13.91 2.67
N THR A 182 -7.96 -12.72 3.02
CA THR A 182 -6.58 -12.26 2.77
C THR A 182 -5.97 -11.60 4.02
N PRO A 183 -4.63 -11.47 4.11
CA PRO A 183 -3.98 -10.73 5.20
C PRO A 183 -4.45 -9.29 5.34
N GLN A 184 -4.71 -8.61 4.22
CA GLN A 184 -5.20 -7.22 4.24
C GLN A 184 -6.62 -7.13 4.81
N GLU A 185 -7.49 -8.11 4.52
CA GLU A 185 -8.81 -8.19 5.15
C GLU A 185 -8.72 -8.47 6.64
N PHE A 186 -7.78 -9.31 7.09
CA PHE A 186 -7.52 -9.51 8.51
C PHE A 186 -7.19 -8.18 9.20
N CYS A 187 -6.31 -7.38 8.61
CA CYS A 187 -5.97 -6.06 9.17
C CYS A 187 -7.19 -5.13 9.27
N ASP A 188 -8.09 -5.15 8.29
CA ASP A 188 -9.28 -4.31 8.30
C ASP A 188 -10.33 -4.80 9.31
N TYR A 189 -10.58 -6.11 9.39
CA TYR A 189 -11.53 -6.66 10.37
C TYR A 189 -11.02 -6.57 11.80
N PHE A 190 -9.71 -6.71 12.01
CA PHE A 190 -9.07 -6.46 13.30
C PHE A 190 -9.35 -5.03 13.76
N ARG A 191 -9.09 -4.03 12.90
CA ARG A 191 -9.36 -2.62 13.20
C ARG A 191 -10.85 -2.35 13.40
N LEU A 192 -11.71 -2.89 12.53
CA LEU A 192 -13.16 -2.75 12.63
C LEU A 192 -13.67 -3.26 13.98
N TYR A 193 -13.16 -4.39 14.47
CA TYR A 193 -13.53 -4.92 15.77
C TYR A 193 -13.20 -3.92 16.87
N LEU A 194 -11.97 -3.42 16.93
CA LEU A 194 -11.55 -2.44 17.93
C LEU A 194 -12.36 -1.13 17.83
N ASP A 195 -12.52 -0.58 16.62
CA ASP A 195 -13.32 0.62 16.35
C ASP A 195 -14.78 0.43 16.82
N ARG A 196 -15.35 -0.78 16.66
CA ARG A 196 -16.70 -1.09 17.12
C ARG A 196 -16.77 -1.15 18.64
N VAL A 197 -15.79 -1.75 19.29
CA VAL A 197 -15.71 -1.85 20.76
C VAL A 197 -15.63 -0.47 21.39
N ASP A 198 -14.78 0.41 20.87
CA ASP A 198 -14.70 1.81 21.31
C ASP A 198 -16.05 2.53 21.17
N GLY A 199 -16.74 2.28 20.05
CA GLY A 199 -18.07 2.83 19.79
C GLY A 199 -19.19 2.25 20.67
N LEU A 200 -18.97 1.21 21.47
CA LEU A 200 -19.93 0.70 22.46
C LEU A 200 -19.80 1.43 23.81
N GLY A 201 -18.73 2.22 24.02
CA GLY A 201 -18.47 2.89 25.28
C GLY A 201 -17.82 1.94 26.30
N ASN A 202 -18.43 1.77 27.49
CA ASN A 202 -17.81 1.01 28.59
C ASN A 202 -17.68 -0.49 28.28
N HIS A 203 -16.59 -0.86 27.61
CA HIS A 203 -16.25 -2.23 27.23
C HIS A 203 -16.10 -3.19 28.42
N ALA A 204 -15.95 -2.68 29.66
CA ALA A 204 -15.89 -3.52 30.85
C ALA A 204 -17.28 -4.02 31.28
N ALA A 205 -18.35 -3.37 30.81
CA ALA A 205 -19.73 -3.77 31.05
C ALA A 205 -20.29 -4.72 29.97
N THR A 206 -19.58 -4.88 28.84
CA THR A 206 -19.94 -5.84 27.80
C THR A 206 -19.07 -7.09 27.91
N ASN A 207 -19.63 -8.25 27.56
CA ASN A 207 -18.85 -9.48 27.46
C ASN A 207 -18.31 -9.69 26.04
N ALA A 208 -17.38 -10.64 25.88
CA ALA A 208 -16.73 -10.93 24.61
C ALA A 208 -17.72 -11.32 23.50
N ALA A 209 -18.79 -12.05 23.84
CA ALA A 209 -19.81 -12.47 22.88
C ALA A 209 -20.60 -11.26 22.35
N GLN A 210 -21.00 -10.34 23.23
CA GLN A 210 -21.70 -9.11 22.83
C GLN A 210 -20.85 -8.22 21.93
N ARG A 211 -19.55 -8.06 22.24
CA ARG A 211 -18.62 -7.31 21.37
C ARG A 211 -18.47 -7.96 20.00
N ARG A 212 -18.33 -9.29 19.96
CA ARG A 212 -18.25 -10.07 18.72
C ARG A 212 -19.52 -9.97 17.89
N ASP A 213 -20.69 -10.07 18.52
CA ASP A 213 -21.98 -9.97 17.83
C ASP A 213 -22.21 -8.57 17.26
N ALA A 214 -21.83 -7.51 18.00
CA ALA A 214 -21.88 -6.14 17.49
C ALA A 214 -20.98 -5.96 16.25
N ALA A 215 -19.73 -6.42 16.31
CA ALA A 215 -18.82 -6.36 15.16
C ALA A 215 -19.34 -7.18 13.96
N ARG A 216 -19.85 -8.39 14.20
CA ARG A 216 -20.46 -9.24 13.15
C ARG A 216 -21.67 -8.58 12.51
N THR A 217 -22.54 -7.99 13.32
CA THR A 217 -23.76 -7.31 12.85
C THR A 217 -23.41 -6.12 11.96
N ALA A 218 -22.40 -5.34 12.34
CA ALA A 218 -21.87 -4.26 11.53
C ALA A 218 -21.38 -4.76 10.16
N VAL A 219 -20.60 -5.85 10.14
CA VAL A 219 -20.12 -6.46 8.90
C VAL A 219 -21.28 -6.96 8.03
N GLN A 220 -22.22 -7.74 8.60
CA GLN A 220 -23.36 -8.28 7.87
C GLN A 220 -24.27 -7.19 7.29
N THR A 221 -24.41 -6.06 7.99
CA THR A 221 -25.20 -4.92 7.52
C THR A 221 -24.48 -4.14 6.43
N LEU A 222 -23.17 -3.89 6.59
CA LEU A 222 -22.42 -2.97 5.73
C LEU A 222 -21.92 -3.61 4.44
N LEU A 223 -21.43 -4.86 4.45
CA LEU A 223 -20.82 -5.45 3.25
C LEU A 223 -21.75 -5.45 2.03
N PRO A 224 -23.04 -5.85 2.12
CA PRO A 224 -23.93 -5.85 0.96
C PRO A 224 -24.18 -4.45 0.38
N LEU A 225 -24.07 -3.41 1.21
CA LEU A 225 -24.26 -2.01 0.80
C LEU A 225 -23.04 -1.45 0.06
N LEU A 226 -21.88 -2.09 0.19
CA LEU A 226 -20.61 -1.64 -0.35
C LEU A 226 -20.24 -2.30 -1.68
N PHE A 227 -21.06 -3.21 -2.23
CA PHE A 227 -20.76 -3.84 -3.53
C PHE A 227 -20.60 -2.82 -4.66
N GLY A 228 -21.45 -1.79 -4.70
CA GLY A 228 -21.33 -0.70 -5.67
C GLY A 228 -20.07 0.16 -5.46
N ALA A 229 -19.47 0.09 -4.28
CA ALA A 229 -18.23 0.78 -3.93
C ALA A 229 -16.97 -0.07 -4.22
N LEU A 230 -17.08 -1.22 -4.88
CA LEU A 230 -15.90 -1.93 -5.41
C LEU A 230 -15.50 -1.42 -6.80
N ASP A 231 -16.43 -0.80 -7.49
CA ASP A 231 -16.21 -0.26 -8.82
C ASP A 231 -15.40 1.04 -8.70
N CYS A 232 -14.22 1.06 -9.32
CA CYS A 232 -13.22 2.11 -9.18
C CYS A 232 -12.53 2.39 -10.52
N PRO A 233 -12.05 3.62 -10.75
CA PRO A 233 -11.31 3.95 -11.97
C PRO A 233 -10.04 3.12 -12.08
N GLN A 234 -9.67 2.79 -13.32
CA GLN A 234 -8.48 2.03 -13.65
C GLN A 234 -7.54 2.85 -14.53
N VAL A 235 -6.25 2.71 -14.30
CA VAL A 235 -5.16 3.26 -15.11
C VAL A 235 -4.26 2.13 -15.58
N GLY A 236 -3.68 2.26 -16.78
CA GLY A 236 -2.85 1.21 -17.37
C GLY A 236 -1.36 1.47 -17.20
N GLY A 237 -0.63 0.50 -16.63
CA GLY A 237 0.84 0.53 -16.54
C GLY A 237 1.39 1.42 -15.43
N LEU A 238 2.68 1.76 -15.53
CA LEU A 238 3.35 2.68 -14.61
C LEU A 238 2.96 4.11 -14.98
N VAL A 239 2.09 4.72 -14.19
CA VAL A 239 1.56 6.06 -14.45
C VAL A 239 1.97 7.08 -13.40
N GLY A 240 2.04 8.35 -13.81
CA GLY A 240 2.32 9.46 -12.92
C GLY A 240 1.07 9.95 -12.15
N PRO A 241 1.26 10.86 -11.17
CA PRO A 241 0.16 11.45 -10.42
C PRO A 241 -0.87 12.19 -11.31
N SER A 242 -0.44 12.80 -12.41
CA SER A 242 -1.32 13.51 -13.35
C SER A 242 -2.35 12.60 -14.01
N GLU A 243 -1.95 11.40 -14.42
CA GLU A 243 -2.82 10.40 -15.03
C GLU A 243 -3.82 9.86 -14.02
N VAL A 244 -3.39 9.63 -12.77
CA VAL A 244 -4.28 9.25 -11.66
C VAL A 244 -5.30 10.35 -11.40
N ALA A 245 -4.88 11.62 -11.33
CA ALA A 245 -5.78 12.76 -11.16
C ALA A 245 -6.81 12.82 -12.30
N ALA A 246 -6.36 12.66 -13.54
CA ALA A 246 -7.24 12.68 -14.71
C ALA A 246 -8.27 11.55 -14.67
N ALA A 247 -7.87 10.33 -14.29
CA ALA A 247 -8.76 9.18 -14.17
C ALA A 247 -9.83 9.38 -13.09
N VAL A 248 -9.44 9.86 -11.91
CA VAL A 248 -10.37 10.18 -10.81
C VAL A 248 -11.34 11.29 -11.22
N GLN A 249 -10.85 12.37 -11.83
CA GLN A 249 -11.69 13.47 -12.28
C GLN A 249 -12.65 13.07 -13.40
N ALA A 250 -12.23 12.20 -14.32
CA ALA A 250 -13.13 11.64 -15.33
C ALA A 250 -14.22 10.77 -14.70
N TRP A 251 -13.88 9.96 -13.69
CA TRP A 251 -14.82 9.13 -12.95
C TRP A 251 -15.89 9.95 -12.24
N LEU A 252 -15.46 10.96 -11.47
CA LEU A 252 -16.37 11.81 -10.70
C LEU A 252 -17.29 12.63 -11.61
N ARG A 253 -16.80 13.10 -12.78
CA ARG A 253 -17.63 13.80 -13.78
C ARG A 253 -18.72 12.93 -14.40
N GLN A 254 -18.58 11.60 -14.37
CA GLN A 254 -19.64 10.67 -14.78
C GLN A 254 -20.72 10.49 -13.69
N GLY A 255 -20.62 11.19 -12.56
CA GLY A 255 -21.52 11.02 -11.42
C GLY A 255 -21.27 9.74 -10.64
N ARG A 256 -20.15 9.05 -10.88
CA ARG A 256 -19.78 7.82 -10.18
C ARG A 256 -19.04 8.14 -8.89
N MET A 257 -19.29 7.31 -7.88
CA MET A 257 -18.65 7.44 -6.57
C MET A 257 -17.32 6.70 -6.57
N LEU A 258 -16.32 7.23 -5.88
CA LEU A 258 -15.06 6.52 -5.68
C LEU A 258 -15.17 5.64 -4.43
N GLY A 259 -15.06 4.33 -4.61
CA GLY A 259 -15.18 3.36 -3.54
C GLY A 259 -13.84 2.85 -3.01
N PHE A 260 -13.80 1.62 -2.52
CA PHE A 260 -12.65 1.00 -1.86
C PHE A 260 -12.14 -0.21 -2.65
N ALA A 261 -10.85 -0.53 -2.51
CA ALA A 261 -10.27 -1.74 -3.13
C ALA A 261 -10.91 -3.05 -2.63
N ARG A 262 -11.53 -3.04 -1.45
CA ARG A 262 -12.15 -4.22 -0.82
C ARG A 262 -13.25 -3.83 0.16
N LEU A 263 -14.24 -4.71 0.33
CA LEU A 263 -15.41 -4.45 1.17
C LEU A 263 -15.07 -4.30 2.65
N SER A 264 -14.13 -5.10 3.15
CA SER A 264 -13.65 -5.06 4.54
C SER A 264 -13.12 -3.66 4.90
N ARG A 265 -12.38 -3.03 4.00
CA ARG A 265 -11.87 -1.67 4.16
C ARG A 265 -13.00 -0.65 4.22
N GLY A 266 -13.96 -0.75 3.31
CA GLY A 266 -15.13 0.14 3.33
C GLY A 266 -15.93 0.01 4.63
N ALA A 267 -16.19 -1.23 5.07
CA ALA A 267 -16.90 -1.48 6.33
C ALA A 267 -16.15 -0.88 7.53
N GLN A 268 -14.82 -1.06 7.58
CA GLN A 268 -13.98 -0.49 8.64
C GLN A 268 -14.07 1.06 8.65
N GLN A 269 -14.00 1.69 7.48
CA GLN A 269 -14.12 3.15 7.37
C GLN A 269 -15.51 3.65 7.77
N MET A 270 -16.57 2.91 7.48
CA MET A 270 -17.94 3.28 7.90
C MET A 270 -18.13 3.22 9.42
N VAL A 271 -17.54 2.22 10.09
CA VAL A 271 -17.58 2.12 11.56
C VAL A 271 -16.76 3.25 12.20
N ARG A 272 -15.55 3.50 11.69
CA ARG A 272 -14.62 4.46 12.28
C ARG A 272 -14.98 5.92 11.99
N HIS A 273 -15.35 6.24 10.75
CA HIS A 273 -15.52 7.61 10.27
C HIS A 273 -16.87 7.89 9.61
N GLY A 274 -17.59 6.85 9.14
CA GLY A 274 -18.90 6.99 8.52
C GLY A 274 -20.08 7.14 9.49
N GLY A 275 -19.83 7.04 10.80
CA GLY A 275 -20.85 7.22 11.85
C GLY A 275 -21.79 6.02 12.03
N TYR A 276 -21.42 4.84 11.55
CA TYR A 276 -22.22 3.64 11.78
C TYR A 276 -22.22 3.23 13.27
N ARG A 277 -23.41 3.07 13.84
CA ARG A 277 -23.72 2.74 15.25
C ARG A 277 -24.96 1.84 15.31
N ASP A 278 -24.92 0.73 14.59
CA ASP A 278 -25.99 -0.29 14.54
C ASP A 278 -27.32 0.18 13.89
N GLN A 279 -27.25 1.17 13.00
CA GLN A 279 -28.42 1.59 12.24
C GLN A 279 -28.94 0.44 11.36
N ALA A 280 -30.25 0.43 11.12
CA ALA A 280 -30.89 -0.53 10.21
C ALA A 280 -30.38 -0.36 8.76
N ALA A 281 -30.50 -1.40 7.94
CA ALA A 281 -29.93 -1.44 6.59
C ALA A 281 -30.31 -0.24 5.68
N HIS A 282 -31.55 0.27 5.78
CA HIS A 282 -31.97 1.45 5.02
C HIS A 282 -31.23 2.71 5.45
N GLU A 283 -31.11 2.97 6.75
CA GLU A 283 -30.36 4.12 7.29
C GLU A 283 -28.86 3.99 7.01
N ALA A 284 -28.31 2.79 7.17
CA ALA A 284 -26.91 2.49 6.85
C ALA A 284 -26.60 2.76 5.38
N ARG A 285 -27.53 2.50 4.45
CA ARG A 285 -27.36 2.83 3.02
C ARG A 285 -27.18 4.34 2.82
N HIS A 286 -28.06 5.15 3.41
CA HIS A 286 -27.93 6.62 3.34
C HIS A 286 -26.62 7.12 3.97
N LEU A 287 -26.14 6.47 5.03
CA LEU A 287 -24.82 6.78 5.62
C LEU A 287 -23.68 6.52 4.63
N VAL A 288 -23.67 5.35 3.98
CA VAL A 288 -22.66 4.98 2.97
C VAL A 288 -22.67 5.96 1.80
N GLU A 289 -23.85 6.23 1.23
CA GLU A 289 -24.00 7.15 0.10
C GLU A 289 -23.52 8.57 0.47
N ARG A 290 -23.90 9.09 1.64
CA ARG A 290 -23.44 10.40 2.09
C ARG A 290 -21.93 10.44 2.33
N TYR A 291 -21.36 9.37 2.91
CA TYR A 291 -19.93 9.30 3.18
C TYR A 291 -19.11 9.29 1.88
N LEU A 292 -19.49 8.47 0.90
CA LEU A 292 -18.80 8.40 -0.39
C LEU A 292 -19.01 9.67 -1.23
N ALA A 293 -20.19 10.31 -1.14
CA ALA A 293 -20.45 11.58 -1.82
C ALA A 293 -19.53 12.69 -1.26
N ALA A 294 -19.42 12.76 0.07
CA ALA A 294 -18.51 13.68 0.76
C ALA A 294 -17.04 13.47 0.38
N ALA A 295 -16.60 12.21 0.21
CA ALA A 295 -15.27 11.91 -0.30
C ALA A 295 -15.11 12.40 -1.75
N GLY A 296 -16.09 12.12 -2.60
CA GLY A 296 -16.13 12.56 -4.00
C GLY A 296 -16.04 14.09 -4.15
N GLU A 297 -16.76 14.85 -3.32
CA GLU A 297 -16.70 16.32 -3.29
C GLU A 297 -15.28 16.83 -2.97
N LEU A 298 -14.63 16.25 -1.96
CA LEU A 298 -13.26 16.62 -1.58
C LEU A 298 -12.29 16.38 -2.75
N LEU A 299 -12.37 15.20 -3.37
CA LEU A 299 -11.50 14.77 -4.46
C LEU A 299 -11.75 15.54 -5.76
N ALA A 300 -13.00 15.90 -6.03
CA ALA A 300 -13.36 16.73 -7.18
C ALA A 300 -12.73 18.12 -7.07
N ALA A 301 -12.77 18.72 -5.87
CA ALA A 301 -12.22 20.05 -5.62
C ALA A 301 -10.69 20.09 -5.50
N ASN A 302 -10.06 18.98 -5.11
CA ASN A 302 -8.63 18.92 -4.80
C ASN A 302 -7.99 17.74 -5.55
N PRO A 303 -7.47 17.94 -6.78
CA PRO A 303 -6.83 16.88 -7.55
C PRO A 303 -5.54 16.40 -6.89
N VAL A 304 -5.14 15.16 -7.18
CA VAL A 304 -3.86 14.62 -6.69
C VAL A 304 -2.68 15.26 -7.43
N GLU A 305 -1.67 15.66 -6.67
CA GLU A 305 -0.45 16.27 -7.24
C GLU A 305 0.79 15.41 -7.01
N ARG A 306 0.87 14.75 -5.85
CA ARG A 306 2.03 13.97 -5.42
C ARG A 306 1.58 12.63 -4.83
N GLY A 307 2.34 11.59 -5.13
CA GLY A 307 2.13 10.26 -4.59
C GLY A 307 3.39 9.73 -3.91
N VAL A 308 3.19 8.86 -2.92
CA VAL A 308 4.25 8.08 -2.28
C VAL A 308 4.13 6.64 -2.77
N MET A 309 5.12 6.21 -3.55
CA MET A 309 5.22 4.83 -4.05
C MET A 309 5.64 3.89 -2.93
N GLY A 310 5.01 2.72 -2.87
CA GLY A 310 5.33 1.63 -1.96
C GLY A 310 6.61 0.89 -2.34
N GLN A 311 7.11 0.08 -1.42
CA GLN A 311 8.30 -0.75 -1.61
C GLN A 311 8.18 -1.73 -2.78
N ASP A 312 6.95 -2.12 -3.13
CA ASP A 312 6.60 -2.96 -4.28
C ASP A 312 6.80 -2.27 -5.64
N GLY A 313 6.96 -0.94 -5.66
CA GLY A 313 7.10 -0.12 -6.87
C GLY A 313 5.86 -0.08 -7.76
N ALA A 314 4.71 -0.54 -7.26
CA ALA A 314 3.47 -0.65 -8.01
C ALA A 314 2.30 0.01 -7.27
N THR A 315 2.26 -0.10 -5.95
CA THR A 315 1.30 0.61 -5.12
C THR A 315 1.74 2.06 -4.94
N CYS A 316 0.82 3.01 -5.11
CA CYS A 316 1.05 4.42 -4.81
C CYS A 316 -0.05 4.96 -3.91
N SER A 317 0.32 5.73 -2.88
CA SER A 317 -0.63 6.44 -2.02
C SER A 317 -0.63 7.93 -2.32
N PHE A 318 -1.81 8.54 -2.36
CA PHE A 318 -1.98 9.96 -2.61
C PHE A 318 -2.80 10.55 -1.48
N ARG A 319 -2.22 11.47 -0.71
CA ARG A 319 -2.87 12.13 0.42
C ARG A 319 -3.43 13.47 -0.04
N ILE A 320 -4.73 13.68 0.20
CA ILE A 320 -5.46 14.92 -0.09
C ILE A 320 -5.97 15.49 1.22
N GLU A 321 -5.66 16.75 1.50
CA GLU A 321 -6.08 17.43 2.72
C GLU A 321 -6.66 18.80 2.40
N HIS A 322 -7.82 19.11 2.98
CA HIS A 322 -8.44 20.42 2.87
C HIS A 322 -9.24 20.74 4.13
N GLY A 323 -8.71 21.65 4.95
CA GLY A 323 -9.27 21.98 6.27
C GLY A 323 -9.25 20.77 7.19
N ALA A 324 -10.39 20.43 7.78
CA ALA A 324 -10.53 19.25 8.66
C ALA A 324 -10.76 17.93 7.90
N ARG A 325 -10.92 17.98 6.56
CA ARG A 325 -11.17 16.79 5.75
C ARG A 325 -9.87 16.23 5.20
N GLN A 326 -9.77 14.91 5.18
CA GLN A 326 -8.62 14.20 4.63
C GLN A 326 -9.09 12.98 3.84
N ALA A 327 -8.54 12.76 2.66
CA ALA A 327 -8.67 11.51 1.92
C ALA A 327 -7.29 10.94 1.60
N VAL A 328 -7.21 9.61 1.53
CA VAL A 328 -6.05 8.90 0.99
C VAL A 328 -6.54 8.01 -0.13
N LEU A 329 -6.06 8.26 -1.34
CA LEU A 329 -6.23 7.36 -2.46
C LEU A 329 -5.08 6.37 -2.54
N GLN A 330 -5.38 5.20 -3.08
CA GLN A 330 -4.40 4.17 -3.37
C GLN A 330 -4.56 3.72 -4.81
N LEU A 331 -3.47 3.79 -5.57
CA LEU A 331 -3.29 3.04 -6.81
C LEU A 331 -2.74 1.67 -6.44
N ALA A 332 -3.43 0.61 -6.82
CA ALA A 332 -3.01 -0.77 -6.63
C ALA A 332 -2.19 -1.29 -7.83
N PRO A 333 -1.46 -2.41 -7.67
CA PRO A 333 -0.62 -2.97 -8.74
C PRO A 333 -1.38 -3.37 -10.02
N ASP A 334 -2.68 -3.65 -9.92
CA ASP A 334 -3.56 -3.96 -11.04
C ASP A 334 -4.10 -2.71 -11.77
N GLY A 335 -3.70 -1.52 -11.33
CA GLY A 335 -4.11 -0.26 -11.92
C GLY A 335 -5.39 0.33 -11.31
N VAL A 336 -6.01 -0.31 -10.33
CA VAL A 336 -7.22 0.22 -9.68
C VAL A 336 -6.85 1.39 -8.76
N VAL A 337 -7.51 2.53 -8.94
CA VAL A 337 -7.41 3.69 -8.05
C VAL A 337 -8.63 3.70 -7.14
N SER A 338 -8.42 3.55 -5.84
CA SER A 338 -9.49 3.45 -4.85
C SER A 338 -9.25 4.34 -3.64
N LEU A 339 -10.30 4.58 -2.86
CA LEU A 339 -10.20 5.22 -1.56
C LEU A 339 -9.61 4.23 -0.55
N SER A 340 -8.50 4.60 0.07
CA SER A 340 -7.90 3.85 1.19
C SER A 340 -8.39 4.40 2.53
N ALA A 341 -8.56 5.72 2.67
CA ALA A 341 -9.14 6.30 3.88
C ALA A 341 -9.88 7.60 3.57
N PHE A 342 -10.93 7.90 4.33
CA PHE A 342 -11.54 9.22 4.32
C PHE A 342 -11.98 9.65 5.72
N HIS A 343 -11.50 10.82 6.13
CA HIS A 343 -11.92 11.50 7.32
C HIS A 343 -12.77 12.71 6.90
N PRO A 344 -14.10 12.69 7.14
CA PRO A 344 -14.99 13.77 6.72
C PRO A 344 -14.82 15.08 7.51
N GLY A 345 -13.93 15.11 8.51
CA GLY A 345 -13.82 16.14 9.53
C GLY A 345 -14.85 15.95 10.62
N ALA A 346 -14.64 16.56 11.80
CA ALA A 346 -15.68 16.63 12.82
C ALA A 346 -16.91 17.34 12.24
N VAL A 347 -18.05 16.65 12.23
CA VAL A 347 -19.35 17.30 12.03
C VAL A 347 -19.60 18.09 13.31
N GLY A 348 -19.44 19.41 13.24
CA GLY A 348 -19.77 20.32 14.33
C GLY A 348 -21.26 20.34 14.65
#